data_AF-A0A081EUV2-F1
#
_entry.id   AF-A0A081EUV2-F1
#
_cell.length_a   1.000
_cell.length_b   1.000
_cell.length_c   1.000
_cell.angle_alpha   90.00
_cell.angle_beta   90.00
_cell.angle_gamma   90.00
#
_symmetry.space_group_name_H-M   'P 1'
#
loop_
_entity.id
_entity.type
_entity.pdbx_description
1 polymer ?
#
loop_
_entity_poly.entity_id
_entity_poly.type
_entity_poly.pdbx_seq_one_letter_code
_entity_poly.pdbx_strand_id
1 'polypeptide(L)'
;MGNSHSDRGPPRTDGGTTAEEIFDENGVGQENGYTGDGYAGSEAAIEALETFVDECVTDQMVVSSRSIANGSDVDVRVQEIGKTLGARLDGRTPDGVLTDVELDTWRDTRPTKWVFTRVAGEASGRQTGQTLRKPELVREISAALDEDVAEGYHCHDNHETERVDIRVSWMRAVLEAVATAAGDELETYLSDEQPEYVDDPIDELTKTGVSRVLERILDADERLGTSDGWPRSTMVVLHAILVEGRDPSEVSR
;
A
#
# COMPACT_ATOMS: atom_id res chain seq x y z
N MET A 1 33.54 -38.49 -49.85
CA MET A 1 32.81 -37.24 -49.53
C MET A 1 31.68 -37.61 -48.57
N GLY A 2 31.49 -36.85 -47.49
CA GLY A 2 30.45 -37.06 -46.46
C GLY A 2 31.07 -37.50 -45.13
N ASN A 3 31.59 -36.56 -44.33
CA ASN A 3 30.93 -35.70 -43.33
C ASN A 3 31.05 -36.28 -41.91
N SER A 4 32.00 -35.71 -41.16
CA SER A 4 32.08 -35.79 -39.70
C SER A 4 30.75 -35.36 -39.08
N HIS A 5 30.16 -36.22 -38.26
CA HIS A 5 29.12 -35.83 -37.32
C HIS A 5 29.76 -35.72 -35.95
N SER A 6 29.84 -34.47 -35.50
CA SER A 6 30.27 -34.08 -34.18
C SER A 6 29.34 -34.66 -33.13
N ASP A 7 29.99 -35.25 -32.14
CA ASP A 7 29.55 -35.46 -30.78
C ASP A 7 28.75 -34.26 -30.27
N ARG A 8 27.46 -34.46 -30.02
CA ARG A 8 26.61 -33.58 -29.22
C ARG A 8 25.78 -34.47 -28.31
N GLY A 9 26.29 -34.65 -27.09
CA GLY A 9 25.49 -35.16 -25.98
C GLY A 9 24.22 -34.32 -25.77
N PRO A 10 23.21 -34.88 -25.09
CA PRO A 10 21.98 -34.16 -24.81
C PRO A 10 22.28 -32.85 -24.07
N PRO A 11 21.51 -31.78 -24.34
CA PRO A 11 21.72 -30.50 -23.68
C PRO A 11 21.62 -30.70 -22.16
N ARG A 12 22.65 -30.26 -21.44
CA ARG A 12 22.56 -30.05 -20.00
C ARG A 12 21.44 -29.04 -19.76
N THR A 13 20.38 -29.50 -19.12
CA THR A 13 19.39 -28.63 -18.48
C THR A 13 20.09 -27.99 -17.29
N ASP A 14 20.50 -26.74 -17.43
CA ASP A 14 20.70 -25.88 -16.26
C ASP A 14 19.36 -25.84 -15.52
N GLY A 15 19.38 -26.19 -14.23
CA GLY A 15 18.20 -26.37 -13.38
C GLY A 15 17.37 -25.12 -13.23
N GLY A 16 16.59 -24.80 -14.26
CA GLY A 16 15.48 -23.85 -14.20
C GLY A 16 14.25 -24.56 -13.67
N THR A 17 13.57 -23.89 -12.73
CA THR A 17 12.32 -24.29 -12.08
C THR A 17 11.42 -25.06 -13.03
N THR A 18 11.11 -26.30 -12.67
CA THR A 18 10.28 -27.19 -13.47
C THR A 18 8.84 -26.68 -13.50
N ALA A 19 8.10 -27.02 -14.56
CA ALA A 19 6.68 -26.63 -14.66
C ALA A 19 5.87 -27.14 -13.46
N GLU A 20 6.23 -28.30 -12.90
CA GLU A 20 5.65 -28.84 -11.67
C GLU A 20 5.95 -27.97 -10.44
N GLU A 21 7.20 -27.52 -10.25
CA GLU A 21 7.53 -26.53 -9.20
C GLU A 21 6.76 -25.22 -9.37
N ILE A 22 6.59 -24.72 -10.61
CA ILE A 22 5.77 -23.55 -10.89
C ILE A 22 4.30 -23.82 -10.52
N PHE A 23 3.76 -25.00 -10.80
CA PHE A 23 2.37 -25.33 -10.46
C PHE A 23 2.15 -25.51 -8.96
N ASP A 24 3.14 -26.05 -8.25
CA ASP A 24 3.13 -26.19 -6.78
C ASP A 24 3.29 -24.81 -6.10
N GLU A 25 4.24 -23.98 -6.55
CA GLU A 25 4.39 -22.58 -6.13
C GLU A 25 3.10 -21.77 -6.39
N ASN A 26 2.41 -22.04 -7.50
CA ASN A 26 1.15 -21.40 -7.85
C ASN A 26 -0.09 -22.11 -7.26
N GLY A 27 0.05 -23.22 -6.54
CA GLY A 27 -1.04 -23.95 -5.89
C GLY A 27 -2.18 -24.37 -6.84
N VAL A 28 -1.86 -24.74 -8.09
CA VAL A 28 -2.86 -25.09 -9.11
C VAL A 28 -3.20 -26.58 -9.02
N GLY A 29 -4.37 -26.92 -8.45
CA GLY A 29 -4.95 -28.27 -8.60
C GLY A 29 -5.45 -29.00 -7.35
N GLN A 30 -5.60 -28.35 -6.19
CA GLN A 30 -5.92 -29.05 -4.93
C GLN A 30 -7.33 -28.73 -4.37
N GLU A 31 -7.93 -29.74 -3.71
CA GLU A 31 -9.34 -29.77 -3.29
C GLU A 31 -9.72 -28.69 -2.27
N ASN A 32 -8.73 -28.18 -1.51
CA ASN A 32 -8.86 -27.05 -0.59
C ASN A 32 -7.91 -25.93 -1.07
N GLY A 33 -8.43 -25.05 -1.93
CA GLY A 33 -7.66 -24.13 -2.78
C GLY A 33 -6.80 -23.02 -2.14
N TYR A 34 -6.24 -23.23 -0.95
CA TYR A 34 -5.41 -22.26 -0.21
C TYR A 34 -4.18 -22.86 0.52
N THR A 35 -4.06 -24.19 0.59
CA THR A 35 -2.93 -24.91 1.21
C THR A 35 -2.10 -25.60 0.13
N GLY A 36 -1.15 -24.88 -0.48
CA GLY A 36 -0.09 -25.50 -1.30
C GLY A 36 1.17 -25.71 -0.46
N ASP A 37 1.78 -26.88 -0.53
CA ASP A 37 3.07 -27.17 0.13
C ASP A 37 4.17 -26.33 -0.54
N GLY A 38 4.65 -25.29 0.16
CA GLY A 38 5.77 -24.44 -0.28
C GLY A 38 5.46 -22.95 -0.40
N TYR A 39 4.19 -22.53 -0.46
CA TYR A 39 3.85 -21.11 -0.51
C TYR A 39 3.97 -20.44 0.88
N ALA A 40 4.82 -19.43 0.99
CA ALA A 40 5.05 -18.67 2.23
C ALA A 40 4.46 -17.24 2.20
N GLY A 41 3.77 -16.87 1.11
CA GLY A 41 3.32 -15.50 0.85
C GLY A 41 4.18 -14.80 -0.20
N SER A 42 3.55 -14.05 -1.11
CA SER A 42 4.24 -13.10 -1.99
C SER A 42 4.46 -11.78 -1.27
N GLU A 43 5.55 -11.06 -1.60
CA GLU A 43 5.87 -9.76 -1.00
C GLU A 43 4.70 -8.78 -1.09
N ALA A 44 4.08 -8.64 -2.27
CA ALA A 44 2.90 -7.78 -2.48
C ALA A 44 1.70 -8.18 -1.61
N ALA A 45 1.52 -9.47 -1.32
CA ALA A 45 0.44 -9.94 -0.46
C ALA A 45 0.75 -9.71 1.03
N ILE A 46 2.00 -9.86 1.44
CA ILE A 46 2.45 -9.54 2.80
C ILE A 46 2.30 -8.04 3.05
N GLU A 47 2.81 -7.19 2.15
CA GLU A 47 2.70 -5.73 2.21
C GLU A 47 1.23 -5.28 2.29
N ALA A 48 0.36 -5.82 1.43
CA ALA A 48 -1.05 -5.51 1.44
C ALA A 48 -1.74 -5.92 2.76
N LEU A 49 -1.30 -7.02 3.37
CA LEU A 49 -1.86 -7.54 4.63
C LEU A 49 -1.38 -6.76 5.84
N GLU A 50 -0.10 -6.43 5.91
CA GLU A 50 0.48 -5.61 6.98
C GLU A 50 -0.13 -4.22 6.97
N THR A 51 -0.20 -3.59 5.79
CA THR A 51 -0.90 -2.31 5.60
C THR A 51 -2.36 -2.41 6.04
N PHE A 52 -3.08 -3.43 5.58
CA PHE A 52 -4.49 -3.60 5.97
C PHE A 52 -4.67 -3.80 7.48
N VAL A 53 -3.82 -4.61 8.11
CA VAL A 53 -3.88 -4.87 9.56
C VAL A 53 -3.58 -3.61 10.35
N ASP A 54 -2.56 -2.85 9.93
CA ASP A 54 -2.22 -1.59 10.56
C ASP A 54 -3.40 -0.59 10.48
N GLU A 55 -3.95 -0.45 9.28
CA GLU A 55 -4.92 0.58 8.97
C GLU A 55 -6.36 0.25 9.39
N CYS A 56 -6.76 -1.03 9.35
CA CYS A 56 -8.18 -1.43 9.47
C CYS A 56 -8.49 -2.22 10.75
N VAL A 57 -7.52 -2.90 11.35
CA VAL A 57 -7.79 -3.79 12.50
C VAL A 57 -7.56 -3.04 13.81
N THR A 58 -8.67 -2.66 14.45
CA THR A 58 -8.66 -1.89 15.70
C THR A 58 -8.53 -2.74 16.95
N ASP A 59 -9.48 -3.65 17.15
CA ASP A 59 -9.51 -4.63 18.24
C ASP A 59 -9.76 -6.02 17.66
N GLN A 60 -10.84 -6.15 16.87
CA GLN A 60 -11.18 -7.37 16.16
C GLN A 60 -11.89 -7.03 14.84
N MET A 61 -11.55 -7.73 13.76
CA MET A 61 -12.18 -7.54 12.45
C MET A 61 -12.41 -8.87 11.73
N VAL A 62 -13.57 -9.01 11.09
CA VAL A 62 -13.90 -10.16 10.25
C VAL A 62 -14.04 -9.71 8.80
N VAL A 63 -13.22 -10.25 7.91
CA VAL A 63 -13.08 -9.71 6.55
C VAL A 63 -12.80 -10.82 5.52
N SER A 64 -13.04 -10.53 4.24
CA SER A 64 -12.69 -11.44 3.14
C SER A 64 -11.41 -11.00 2.43
N SER A 65 -10.68 -11.92 1.80
CA SER A 65 -9.49 -11.56 0.99
C SER A 65 -9.81 -10.56 -0.12
N ARG A 66 -11.04 -10.56 -0.65
CA ARG A 66 -11.48 -9.58 -1.65
C ARG A 66 -11.61 -8.19 -1.04
N SER A 67 -12.17 -8.11 0.17
CA SER A 67 -12.30 -6.83 0.88
C SER A 67 -10.93 -6.26 1.25
N ILE A 68 -9.96 -7.12 1.60
CA ILE A 68 -8.56 -6.71 1.81
C ILE A 68 -7.95 -6.19 0.51
N ALA A 69 -8.06 -6.95 -0.59
CA ALA A 69 -7.53 -6.53 -1.89
C ALA A 69 -8.13 -5.19 -2.37
N ASN A 70 -9.43 -4.98 -2.12
CA ASN A 70 -10.10 -3.74 -2.46
C ASN A 70 -9.70 -2.57 -1.55
N GLY A 71 -9.30 -2.85 -0.31
CA GLY A 71 -8.83 -1.88 0.67
C GLY A 71 -7.35 -1.55 0.56
N SER A 72 -6.57 -2.37 -0.14
CA SER A 72 -5.15 -2.14 -0.38
C SER A 72 -4.93 -1.29 -1.63
N ASP A 73 -3.93 -0.41 -1.58
CA ASP A 73 -3.42 0.32 -2.74
C ASP A 73 -2.35 -0.50 -3.51
N VAL A 74 -2.01 -1.71 -3.05
CA VAL A 74 -1.08 -2.64 -3.71
C VAL A 74 -1.82 -3.48 -4.76
N ASP A 75 -1.27 -3.58 -5.97
CA ASP A 75 -1.80 -4.47 -7.01
C ASP A 75 -1.49 -5.93 -6.65
N VAL A 76 -2.41 -6.57 -5.93
CA VAL A 76 -2.31 -7.96 -5.49
C VAL A 76 -3.57 -8.75 -5.84
N ARG A 77 -3.38 -10.00 -6.26
CA ARG A 77 -4.52 -10.86 -6.55
C ARG A 77 -5.21 -11.30 -5.26
N VAL A 78 -6.54 -11.28 -5.26
CA VAL A 78 -7.38 -11.75 -4.14
C VAL A 78 -6.97 -13.17 -3.66
N GLN A 79 -6.57 -14.03 -4.60
CA GLN A 79 -6.12 -15.38 -4.30
C GLN A 79 -4.79 -15.40 -3.55
N GLU A 80 -3.87 -14.48 -3.83
CA GLU A 80 -2.59 -14.39 -3.14
C GLU A 80 -2.79 -13.95 -1.69
N ILE A 81 -3.63 -12.95 -1.43
CA ILE A 81 -4.01 -12.58 -0.05
C ILE A 81 -4.58 -13.79 0.71
N GLY A 82 -5.51 -14.53 0.10
CA GLY A 82 -6.10 -15.71 0.73
C GLY A 82 -5.09 -16.82 1.01
N LYS A 83 -4.16 -17.06 0.09
CA LYS A 83 -3.08 -18.04 0.26
C LYS A 83 -2.07 -17.61 1.33
N THR A 84 -1.72 -16.32 1.39
CA THR A 84 -0.78 -15.80 2.39
C THR A 84 -1.37 -15.91 3.80
N LEU A 85 -2.67 -15.63 3.96
CA LEU A 85 -3.37 -15.84 5.22
C LEU A 85 -3.45 -17.33 5.61
N GLY A 86 -3.70 -18.22 4.65
CA GLY A 86 -3.62 -19.66 4.88
C GLY A 86 -2.23 -20.11 5.32
N ALA A 87 -1.19 -19.67 4.60
CA ALA A 87 0.21 -19.94 4.96
C ALA A 87 0.56 -19.39 6.36
N ARG A 88 0.02 -18.23 6.74
CA ARG A 88 0.25 -17.64 8.07
C ARG A 88 -0.36 -18.47 9.18
N LEU A 89 -1.59 -18.99 8.99
CA LEU A 89 -2.24 -19.90 9.94
C LEU A 89 -1.46 -21.21 10.10
N ASP A 90 -0.89 -21.72 9.01
CA ASP A 90 -0.07 -22.93 9.02
C ASP A 90 1.36 -22.69 9.55
N GLY A 91 1.72 -21.45 9.88
CA GLY A 91 3.08 -21.09 10.34
C GLY A 91 4.15 -21.18 9.25
N ARG A 92 3.77 -21.04 7.98
CA ARG A 92 4.66 -21.15 6.81
C ARG A 92 5.18 -19.80 6.30
N THR A 93 4.62 -18.69 6.74
CA THR A 93 5.14 -17.35 6.42
C THR A 93 6.48 -17.09 7.12
N PRO A 94 7.32 -16.16 6.61
CA PRO A 94 8.50 -15.69 7.34
C PRO A 94 8.17 -15.19 8.76
N ASP A 95 9.15 -15.29 9.65
CA ASP A 95 9.06 -14.71 10.99
C ASP A 95 8.84 -13.19 10.91
N GLY A 96 7.96 -12.66 11.76
CA GLY A 96 7.63 -11.23 11.81
C GLY A 96 6.37 -10.83 11.03
N VAL A 97 5.87 -11.67 10.12
CA VAL A 97 4.66 -11.37 9.36
C VAL A 97 3.42 -11.41 10.29
N LEU A 98 2.68 -10.31 10.34
CA LEU A 98 1.44 -10.17 11.11
C LEU A 98 1.61 -10.56 12.60
N THR A 99 2.61 -10.02 13.28
CA THR A 99 2.82 -10.24 14.72
C THR A 99 1.82 -9.51 15.61
N ASP A 100 1.29 -8.39 15.12
CA ASP A 100 0.50 -7.48 15.93
C ASP A 100 -0.97 -7.93 16.06
N VAL A 101 -1.32 -9.00 15.35
CA VAL A 101 -2.65 -9.59 15.33
C VAL A 101 -2.58 -11.11 15.44
N GLU A 102 -3.51 -11.67 16.20
CA GLU A 102 -3.88 -13.07 16.10
C GLU A 102 -4.80 -13.25 14.89
N LEU A 103 -4.46 -14.22 14.03
CA LEU A 103 -5.23 -14.58 12.84
C LEU A 103 -6.02 -15.87 13.11
N ASP A 104 -7.30 -15.89 12.74
CA ASP A 104 -8.17 -17.07 12.78
C ASP A 104 -9.13 -17.09 11.56
N THR A 105 -9.88 -18.18 11.39
CA THR A 105 -10.88 -18.35 10.34
C THR A 105 -12.29 -18.37 10.93
N TRP A 106 -13.16 -17.44 10.50
CA TRP A 106 -14.56 -17.38 10.96
C TRP A 106 -15.39 -18.52 10.39
N ARG A 107 -15.20 -18.80 9.10
CA ARG A 107 -15.81 -19.94 8.40
C ARG A 107 -14.98 -20.30 7.18
N ASP A 108 -14.79 -21.59 6.98
CA ASP A 108 -14.04 -22.13 5.84
C ASP A 108 -14.92 -22.40 4.60
N THR A 109 -16.18 -21.97 4.65
CA THR A 109 -17.09 -22.01 3.49
C THR A 109 -16.81 -20.84 2.56
N ARG A 110 -16.71 -21.08 1.25
CA ARG A 110 -16.42 -20.03 0.26
C ARG A 110 -17.49 -18.90 0.24
N PRO A 111 -17.09 -17.61 0.22
CA PRO A 111 -15.72 -17.12 0.42
C PRO A 111 -15.29 -17.24 1.90
N THR A 112 -14.07 -17.74 2.11
CA THR A 112 -13.42 -17.81 3.42
C THR A 112 -13.39 -16.43 4.05
N LYS A 113 -13.74 -16.37 5.34
CA LYS A 113 -13.68 -15.14 6.13
C LYS A 113 -12.62 -15.29 7.20
N TRP A 114 -11.74 -14.30 7.28
CA TRP A 114 -10.62 -14.22 8.19
C TRP A 114 -10.98 -13.34 9.37
N VAL A 115 -10.51 -13.70 10.55
CA VAL A 115 -10.64 -12.94 11.79
C VAL A 115 -9.27 -12.46 12.18
N PHE A 116 -9.12 -11.15 12.35
CA PHE A 116 -7.93 -10.54 12.94
C PHE A 116 -8.30 -10.03 14.33
N THR A 117 -7.48 -10.31 15.33
CA THR A 117 -7.65 -9.80 16.70
C THR A 117 -6.34 -9.17 17.13
N ARG A 118 -6.32 -7.87 17.49
CA ARG A 118 -5.08 -7.22 17.94
C ARG A 118 -4.56 -7.86 19.23
N VAL A 119 -3.26 -8.11 19.30
CA VAL A 119 -2.61 -8.57 20.52
C VAL A 119 -2.60 -7.41 21.53
N ALA A 120 -3.18 -7.62 22.72
CA ALA A 120 -3.31 -6.58 23.73
C ALA A 120 -1.94 -6.17 24.28
N GLY A 121 -1.51 -4.92 24.02
CA GLY A 121 -0.28 -4.36 24.61
C GLY A 121 0.42 -3.28 23.80
N GLU A 122 0.17 -3.18 22.50
CA GLU A 122 0.84 -2.22 21.60
C GLU A 122 -0.17 -1.28 20.95
N ALA A 123 -0.93 -0.56 21.77
CA ALA A 123 -1.74 0.56 21.32
C ALA A 123 -1.01 1.86 21.70
N SER A 124 -0.03 2.26 20.90
CA SER A 124 0.49 3.62 20.93
C SER A 124 -0.67 4.59 20.65
N GLY A 125 -0.75 5.69 21.41
CA GLY A 125 -1.88 6.62 21.43
C GLY A 125 -2.44 6.93 20.04
N ARG A 126 -3.66 6.43 19.79
CA ARG A 126 -4.31 6.40 18.48
C ARG A 126 -4.58 7.83 17.98
N GLN A 127 -4.00 8.19 16.84
CA GLN A 127 -4.33 9.44 16.14
C GLN A 127 -5.76 9.34 15.58
N THR A 128 -6.51 10.44 15.52
CA THR A 128 -7.92 10.41 15.08
C THR A 128 -8.03 9.94 13.62
N GLY A 129 -7.08 10.38 12.78
CA GLY A 129 -6.93 9.97 11.38
C GLY A 129 -6.72 8.46 11.18
N GLN A 130 -6.19 7.73 12.17
CA GLN A 130 -5.98 6.27 12.05
C GLN A 130 -7.27 5.47 11.93
N THR A 131 -8.43 6.03 12.30
CA THR A 131 -9.73 5.35 12.17
C THR A 131 -10.47 5.69 10.87
N LEU A 132 -10.08 6.80 10.21
CA LEU A 132 -10.74 7.30 9.01
C LEU A 132 -10.31 6.52 7.77
N ARG A 133 -11.23 6.29 6.84
CA ARG A 133 -10.92 5.72 5.52
C ARG A 133 -10.32 6.78 4.61
N LYS A 134 -9.63 6.36 3.54
CA LYS A 134 -9.00 7.27 2.57
C LYS A 134 -9.94 8.36 2.02
N PRO A 135 -11.20 8.09 1.63
CA PRO A 135 -12.13 9.14 1.21
C PRO A 135 -12.49 10.14 2.32
N GLU A 136 -12.57 9.68 3.57
CA GLU A 136 -12.84 10.54 4.74
C GLU A 136 -11.62 11.42 5.04
N LEU A 137 -10.41 10.86 5.01
CA LEU A 137 -9.16 11.61 5.13
C LEU A 137 -9.05 12.69 4.05
N VAL A 138 -9.35 12.38 2.78
CA VAL A 138 -9.32 13.36 1.69
C VAL A 138 -10.31 14.49 1.95
N ARG A 139 -11.51 14.20 2.45
CA ARG A 139 -12.50 15.24 2.77
C ARG A 139 -12.05 16.13 3.92
N GLU A 140 -11.54 15.55 5.00
CA GLU A 140 -11.09 16.32 6.17
C GLU A 140 -9.88 17.18 5.83
N ILE A 141 -8.90 16.62 5.10
CA ILE A 141 -7.75 17.40 4.59
C ILE A 141 -8.25 18.51 3.68
N SER A 142 -9.11 18.21 2.70
CA SER A 142 -9.64 19.23 1.78
C SER A 142 -10.39 20.36 2.50
N ALA A 143 -11.12 20.04 3.56
CA ALA A 143 -11.85 21.02 4.36
C ALA A 143 -10.93 21.89 5.23
N ALA A 144 -9.70 21.43 5.49
CA ALA A 144 -8.69 22.18 6.24
C ALA A 144 -7.82 23.08 5.34
N LEU A 145 -7.88 22.93 4.00
CA LEU A 145 -7.19 23.82 3.08
C LEU A 145 -7.93 25.15 2.95
N ASP A 146 -7.18 26.24 2.78
CA ASP A 146 -7.72 27.58 2.55
C ASP A 146 -8.22 27.81 1.10
N GLU A 147 -8.17 26.77 0.26
CA GLU A 147 -8.52 26.80 -1.17
C GLU A 147 -9.66 25.83 -1.53
N ASP A 148 -10.44 26.19 -2.55
CA ASP A 148 -11.46 25.30 -3.08
C ASP A 148 -10.84 24.23 -3.99
N VAL A 149 -10.58 23.07 -3.40
CA VAL A 149 -9.99 21.91 -4.08
C VAL A 149 -11.02 20.84 -4.46
N ALA A 150 -12.32 21.16 -4.46
CA ALA A 150 -13.39 20.17 -4.66
C ALA A 150 -13.31 19.45 -6.02
N GLU A 151 -12.79 20.10 -7.06
CA GLU A 151 -12.57 19.49 -8.39
C GLU A 151 -11.30 18.61 -8.46
N GLY A 152 -10.47 18.65 -7.40
CA GLY A 152 -9.20 17.95 -7.30
C GLY A 152 -9.31 16.47 -6.90
N TYR A 153 -10.47 16.02 -6.43
CA TYR A 153 -10.73 14.62 -6.12
C TYR A 153 -12.16 14.20 -6.48
N HIS A 154 -12.37 12.90 -6.72
CA HIS A 154 -13.70 12.36 -6.99
C HIS A 154 -13.94 11.11 -6.15
N CYS A 155 -14.98 11.13 -5.33
CA CYS A 155 -15.44 9.95 -4.60
C CYS A 155 -16.45 9.18 -5.45
N HIS A 156 -16.29 7.86 -5.53
CA HIS A 156 -17.22 7.00 -6.25
C HIS A 156 -17.53 5.74 -5.44
N ASP A 157 -18.80 5.36 -5.41
CA ASP A 157 -19.24 4.14 -4.74
C ASP A 157 -19.05 2.94 -5.68
N ASN A 158 -18.26 1.96 -5.24
CA ASN A 158 -18.45 0.59 -5.71
C ASN A 158 -19.40 -0.12 -4.72
N HIS A 159 -20.07 -1.19 -5.18
CA HIS A 159 -21.22 -1.82 -4.53
C HIS A 159 -21.16 -2.12 -3.01
N GLU A 160 -20.01 -1.99 -2.34
CA GLU A 160 -19.90 -2.06 -0.87
C GLU A 160 -18.87 -1.09 -0.27
N THR A 161 -18.14 -0.31 -1.09
CA THR A 161 -17.07 0.58 -0.62
C THR A 161 -16.96 1.86 -1.46
N GLU A 162 -16.89 3.00 -0.78
CA GLU A 162 -16.54 4.28 -1.39
C GLU A 162 -15.03 4.33 -1.67
N ARG A 163 -14.66 4.73 -2.89
CA ARG A 163 -13.27 4.98 -3.30
C ARG A 163 -13.08 6.44 -3.62
N VAL A 164 -11.83 6.88 -3.67
CA VAL A 164 -11.46 8.25 -4.03
C VAL A 164 -10.36 8.24 -5.09
N ASP A 165 -10.59 8.97 -6.17
CA ASP A 165 -9.60 9.28 -7.19
C ASP A 165 -9.03 10.67 -6.93
N ILE A 166 -7.73 10.76 -6.69
CA ILE A 166 -7.04 12.03 -6.40
C ILE A 166 -6.29 12.50 -7.65
N ARG A 167 -6.52 13.77 -8.03
CA ARG A 167 -5.80 14.44 -9.11
C ARG A 167 -4.53 15.10 -8.59
N VAL A 168 -3.57 15.31 -9.48
CA VAL A 168 -2.30 15.94 -9.12
C VAL A 168 -2.48 17.38 -8.62
N SER A 169 -3.49 18.11 -9.12
CA SER A 169 -3.82 19.46 -8.65
C SER A 169 -4.17 19.49 -7.16
N TRP A 170 -4.92 18.50 -6.67
CA TRP A 170 -5.21 18.37 -5.24
C TRP A 170 -3.94 18.10 -4.43
N MET A 171 -3.08 17.21 -4.93
CA MET A 171 -1.83 16.87 -4.24
C MET A 171 -0.90 18.09 -4.14
N ARG A 172 -0.89 18.98 -5.16
CA ARG A 172 -0.13 20.24 -5.12
C ARG A 172 -0.65 21.22 -4.07
N ALA A 173 -1.97 21.41 -3.99
CA ALA A 173 -2.57 22.26 -2.97
C ALA A 173 -2.25 21.76 -1.55
N VAL A 174 -2.30 20.43 -1.34
CA VAL A 174 -1.88 19.82 -0.08
C VAL A 174 -0.39 20.03 0.19
N LEU A 175 0.46 19.91 -0.83
CA LEU A 175 1.90 20.11 -0.70
C LEU A 175 2.25 21.55 -0.25
N GLU A 176 1.58 22.55 -0.82
CA GLU A 176 1.74 23.95 -0.45
C GLU A 176 1.30 24.22 1.00
N ALA A 177 0.17 23.63 1.41
CA ALA A 177 -0.30 23.73 2.79
C ALA A 177 0.65 23.06 3.79
N VAL A 178 1.26 21.92 3.44
CA VAL A 178 2.24 21.24 4.29
C VAL A 178 3.55 22.02 4.39
N ALA A 179 4.05 22.60 3.29
CA ALA A 179 5.21 23.48 3.32
C ALA A 179 4.96 24.68 4.25
N THR A 180 3.77 25.29 4.13
CA THR A 180 3.34 26.38 5.01
C THR A 180 3.28 25.94 6.47
N ALA A 181 2.76 24.74 6.75
CA ALA A 181 2.71 24.17 8.10
C ALA A 181 4.11 23.87 8.67
N ALA A 182 5.08 23.53 7.82
CA ALA A 182 6.50 23.39 8.20
C ALA A 182 7.19 24.75 8.43
N GLY A 183 6.53 25.87 8.11
CA GLY A 183 7.07 27.21 8.26
C GLY A 183 7.95 27.68 7.10
N ASP A 184 7.87 27.02 5.94
CA ASP A 184 8.65 27.31 4.74
C ASP A 184 7.75 27.57 3.52
N GLU A 185 8.36 28.07 2.46
CA GLU A 185 7.74 28.21 1.14
C GLU A 185 8.02 26.97 0.29
N LEU A 186 7.04 26.53 -0.51
CA LEU A 186 7.12 25.31 -1.30
C LEU A 186 8.32 25.32 -2.27
N GLU A 187 8.65 26.49 -2.80
CA GLU A 187 9.76 26.77 -3.70
C GLU A 187 11.11 26.37 -3.11
N THR A 188 11.26 26.40 -1.79
CA THR A 188 12.49 26.00 -1.08
C THR A 188 12.81 24.52 -1.27
N TYR A 189 11.79 23.70 -1.53
CA TYR A 189 11.90 22.25 -1.69
C TYR A 189 12.00 21.80 -3.15
N LEU A 190 11.84 22.74 -4.09
CA LEU A 190 12.04 22.51 -5.51
C LEU A 190 13.55 22.54 -5.79
N SER A 191 14.07 21.50 -6.45
CA SER A 191 15.51 21.39 -6.71
C SER A 191 16.00 22.48 -7.69
N ASP A 192 17.26 22.91 -7.55
CA ASP A 192 17.95 23.84 -8.47
C ASP A 192 18.07 23.33 -9.93
N GLU A 193 17.67 22.08 -10.20
CA GLU A 193 17.74 21.43 -11.53
C GLU A 193 16.49 21.67 -12.40
N GLN A 194 15.65 22.66 -12.08
CA GLN A 194 14.52 23.00 -12.94
C GLN A 194 14.97 23.85 -14.14
N PRO A 195 14.49 23.55 -15.36
CA PRO A 195 14.85 24.33 -16.53
C PRO A 195 14.37 25.79 -16.38
N GLU A 196 15.22 26.76 -16.74
CA GLU A 196 15.00 28.23 -16.67
C GLU A 196 13.71 28.78 -17.33
N TYR A 197 12.87 27.92 -17.92
CA TYR A 197 11.75 28.29 -18.79
C TYR A 197 10.37 27.85 -18.30
N VAL A 198 10.22 27.41 -17.05
CA VAL A 198 8.91 27.04 -16.50
C VAL A 198 8.27 28.25 -15.82
N ASP A 199 7.10 28.67 -16.29
CA ASP A 199 6.37 29.82 -15.73
C ASP A 199 5.88 29.57 -14.29
N ASP A 200 5.50 28.32 -13.98
CA ASP A 200 5.23 27.86 -12.61
C ASP A 200 5.69 26.40 -12.42
N PRO A 201 6.82 26.17 -11.73
CA PRO A 201 7.42 24.85 -11.57
C PRO A 201 6.56 23.87 -10.75
N ILE A 202 5.65 24.36 -9.92
CA ILE A 202 4.73 23.53 -9.13
C ILE A 202 3.68 22.92 -10.06
N ASP A 203 3.26 23.69 -11.06
CA ASP A 203 2.21 23.32 -12.00
C ASP A 203 2.60 22.25 -13.03
N GLU A 204 3.88 21.93 -13.13
CA GLU A 204 4.39 20.82 -13.94
C GLU A 204 4.69 19.55 -13.15
N LEU A 205 4.58 19.58 -11.81
CA LEU A 205 4.88 18.41 -10.98
C LEU A 205 3.94 17.24 -11.31
N THR A 206 4.51 16.11 -11.70
CA THR A 206 3.79 14.83 -11.81
C THR A 206 3.42 14.29 -10.42
N LYS A 207 2.51 13.30 -10.32
CA LYS A 207 2.19 12.65 -9.02
C LYS A 207 3.45 12.19 -8.27
N THR A 208 4.38 11.55 -8.99
CA THR A 208 5.69 11.14 -8.44
C THR A 208 6.54 12.33 -8.02
N GLY A 209 6.51 13.43 -8.78
CA GLY A 209 7.20 14.67 -8.44
C GLY A 209 6.67 15.28 -7.14
N VAL A 210 5.34 15.38 -7.01
CA VAL A 210 4.69 15.90 -5.79
C VAL A 210 5.04 15.04 -4.58
N SER A 211 5.05 13.70 -4.70
CA SER A 211 5.47 12.80 -3.61
C SER A 211 6.93 13.02 -3.19
N ARG A 212 7.84 13.21 -4.13
CA ARG A 212 9.26 13.48 -3.81
C ARG A 212 9.48 14.80 -3.11
N VAL A 213 8.70 15.83 -3.45
CA VAL A 213 8.76 17.11 -2.75
C VAL A 213 8.20 16.95 -1.34
N LEU A 214 7.10 16.20 -1.17
CA LEU A 214 6.55 15.89 0.16
C LEU A 214 7.56 15.15 1.04
N GLU A 215 8.26 14.16 0.49
CA GLU A 215 9.35 13.44 1.18
C GLU A 215 10.42 14.39 1.72
N ARG A 216 10.77 15.45 0.98
CA ARG A 216 11.74 16.46 1.43
C ARG A 216 11.19 17.38 2.51
N ILE A 217 9.93 17.80 2.39
CA ILE A 217 9.29 18.67 3.40
C ILE A 217 9.23 17.94 4.74
N LEU A 218 8.90 16.64 4.71
CA LEU A 218 8.75 15.82 5.91
C LEU A 218 10.06 15.18 6.40
N ASP A 219 11.18 15.40 5.69
CA ASP A 219 12.47 14.73 5.91
C ASP A 219 12.31 13.20 6.05
N ALA A 220 11.51 12.60 5.16
CA ALA A 220 11.17 11.19 5.20
C ALA A 220 12.24 10.32 4.53
N ASP A 221 12.71 9.30 5.25
CA ASP A 221 13.65 8.30 4.73
C ASP A 221 12.98 7.27 3.79
N GLU A 222 11.65 7.17 3.85
CA GLU A 222 10.85 6.22 3.10
C GLU A 222 10.02 6.89 2.00
N ARG A 223 9.63 6.10 1.00
CA ARG A 223 8.85 6.59 -0.13
C ARG A 223 7.38 6.80 0.26
N LEU A 224 6.89 8.04 0.18
CA LEU A 224 5.54 8.42 0.63
C LEU A 224 4.48 8.32 -0.46
N GLY A 225 4.83 7.98 -1.70
CA GLY A 225 3.85 7.89 -2.78
C GLY A 225 4.24 7.01 -3.95
N THR A 226 3.21 6.51 -4.64
CA THR A 226 3.32 5.67 -5.84
C THR A 226 3.02 6.50 -7.10
N SER A 227 3.11 5.86 -8.28
CA SER A 227 2.66 6.46 -9.53
C SER A 227 1.16 6.78 -9.53
N ASP A 228 0.38 6.06 -8.73
CA ASP A 228 -1.08 6.16 -8.69
C ASP A 228 -1.57 7.22 -7.70
N GLY A 229 -0.73 7.60 -6.74
CA GLY A 229 -0.96 8.70 -5.81
C GLY A 229 -0.37 8.39 -4.43
N TRP A 230 -0.90 9.07 -3.43
CA TRP A 230 -0.52 8.84 -2.03
C TRP A 230 -1.36 7.70 -1.42
N PRO A 231 -0.71 6.73 -0.74
CA PRO A 231 -1.41 5.72 0.03
C PRO A 231 -2.11 6.32 1.24
N ARG A 232 -2.98 5.54 1.88
CA ARG A 232 -3.70 6.00 3.07
C ARG A 232 -2.75 6.33 4.23
N SER A 233 -1.69 5.55 4.46
CA SER A 233 -0.65 5.86 5.45
C SER A 233 -0.12 7.30 5.31
N THR A 234 0.22 7.74 4.10
CA THR A 234 0.60 9.13 3.81
C THR A 234 -0.54 10.11 4.09
N MET A 235 -1.79 9.75 3.79
CA MET A 235 -2.96 10.59 4.14
C MET A 235 -3.13 10.78 5.65
N VAL A 236 -2.81 9.78 6.47
CA VAL A 236 -2.88 9.89 7.93
C VAL A 236 -1.85 10.89 8.45
N VAL A 237 -0.62 10.85 7.91
CA VAL A 237 0.43 11.83 8.25
C VAL A 237 -0.01 13.24 7.88
N LEU A 238 -0.52 13.42 6.66
CA LEU A 238 -1.01 14.71 6.17
C LEU A 238 -2.19 15.23 7.00
N HIS A 239 -3.10 14.35 7.40
CA HIS A 239 -4.21 14.68 8.29
C HIS A 239 -3.71 15.13 9.68
N ALA A 240 -2.73 14.42 10.24
CA ALA A 240 -2.15 14.80 11.52
C ALA A 240 -1.52 16.21 11.47
N ILE A 241 -0.86 16.57 10.36
CA ILE A 241 -0.28 17.91 10.17
C ILE A 241 -1.38 18.95 9.97
N LEU A 242 -2.22 18.77 8.95
CA LEU A 242 -3.11 19.82 8.46
C LEU A 242 -4.42 19.95 9.24
N VAL A 243 -4.90 18.85 9.85
CA VAL A 243 -6.17 18.81 10.58
C VAL A 243 -5.93 18.77 12.09
N GLU A 244 -5.02 17.92 12.56
CA GLU A 244 -4.69 17.86 14.00
C GLU A 244 -3.69 18.93 14.44
N GLY A 245 -3.04 19.63 13.50
CA GLY A 245 -2.09 20.71 13.79
C GLY A 245 -0.76 20.23 14.36
N ARG A 246 -0.35 18.99 14.08
CA ARG A 246 0.93 18.45 14.52
C ARG A 246 2.08 19.02 13.71
N ASP A 247 3.23 19.15 14.37
CA ASP A 247 4.45 19.57 13.70
C ASP A 247 4.88 18.49 12.68
N PRO A 248 5.22 18.88 11.43
CA PRO A 248 5.68 17.94 10.41
C PRO A 248 6.85 17.05 10.84
N SER A 249 7.74 17.54 11.70
CA SER A 249 8.90 16.78 12.20
C SER A 249 8.55 15.71 13.25
N GLU A 250 7.33 15.73 13.78
CA GLU A 250 6.86 14.79 14.82
C GLU A 250 6.09 13.59 14.25
N VAL A 251 5.74 13.61 12.97
CA VAL A 251 4.82 12.63 12.35
C VAL A 251 5.48 11.71 11.33
N SER A 252 6.73 11.98 10.92
CA SER A 252 7.46 11.24 9.89
C SER A 252 8.43 10.17 10.43
N ARG A 253 8.33 9.79 11.72
CA ARG A 253 9.17 8.75 12.34
C ARG A 253 8.48 7.41 12.52
#